data_AF-A0A924MDP0-F1
#
_entry.id   AF-A0A924MDP0-F1
#
_cell.length_a   1.000
_cell.length_b   1.000
_cell.length_c   1.000
_cell.angle_alpha   90.00
_cell.angle_beta   90.00
_cell.angle_gamma   90.00
#
_symmetry.space_group_name_H-M   'P 1'
#
loop_
_entity.id
_entity.type
_entity.pdbx_description
1 polymer ?
#
loop_
_entity_poly.entity_id
_entity_poly.type
_entity_poly.pdbx_seq_one_letter_code
_entity_poly.pdbx_strand_id
1 'polypeptide(L)'
;MKTASKKIINGWAMYDWANSVYNLVITSTMFPAYFEEVTKNAATNNEVVFLGRSFVNTALYNYALGFAFLIVAIMSPILSSIADYKGNKKSFLRFFSTLGSIACSCLYF
;
A
#
# COMPACT_ATOMS: atom_id res chain seq x y z
N MET A 1 -16.16 26.09 19.31
CA MET A 1 -15.40 25.78 18.08
C MET A 1 -16.40 25.69 16.92
N LYS A 2 -16.21 26.45 15.83
CA LYS A 2 -17.06 26.27 14.63
C LYS A 2 -16.74 24.91 14.02
N THR A 3 -17.72 24.00 14.03
CA THR A 3 -17.60 22.70 13.37
C THR A 3 -17.48 22.91 11.87
N ALA A 4 -16.67 22.07 11.21
CA ALA A 4 -16.52 22.11 9.75
C ALA A 4 -17.88 21.87 9.06
N SER A 5 -18.04 22.36 7.83
CA SER A 5 -19.31 22.20 7.10
C SER A 5 -19.63 20.72 6.86
N LYS A 6 -20.93 20.36 6.83
CA LYS A 6 -21.40 18.97 6.59
C LYS A 6 -20.74 18.33 5.36
N LYS A 7 -20.50 19.11 4.29
CA LYS A 7 -19.83 18.64 3.07
C LYS A 7 -18.39 18.19 3.32
N ILE A 8 -17.65 18.93 4.16
CA ILE A 8 -16.27 18.58 4.52
C ILE A 8 -16.27 17.32 5.38
N ILE A 9 -17.15 17.25 6.39
CA ILE A 9 -17.26 16.09 7.28
C ILE A 9 -17.57 14.81 6.49
N ASN A 10 -18.56 14.85 5.60
CA ASN A 10 -18.90 13.70 4.77
C ASN A 10 -17.77 13.31 3.80
N GLY A 11 -17.02 14.29 3.28
CA GLY A 11 -15.86 14.03 2.43
C GLY A 11 -14.74 13.30 3.17
N TRP A 12 -14.45 13.72 4.41
CA TRP A 12 -13.46 13.03 5.25
C TRP A 12 -13.95 11.66 5.72
N ALA A 13 -15.24 11.53 6.06
CA ALA A 13 -15.83 10.24 6.44
C ALA A 13 -15.75 9.21 5.29
N MET A 14 -16.04 9.63 4.06
CA MET A 14 -15.93 8.74 2.89
C MET A 14 -14.47 8.36 2.60
N TYR A 15 -13.52 9.29 2.79
CA TYR A 15 -12.10 9.00 2.66
C TYR A 15 -11.62 7.99 3.70
N ASP A 16 -12.02 8.16 4.96
CA ASP A 16 -11.65 7.26 6.06
C ASP A 16 -12.23 5.85 5.88
N TRP A 17 -13.48 5.78 5.39
CA TRP A 17 -14.11 4.52 5.02
C TRP A 17 -13.33 3.80 3.90
N ALA A 18 -13.00 4.50 2.82
CA ALA A 18 -12.25 3.92 1.70
C ALA A 18 -10.84 3.47 2.12
N ASN A 19 -10.15 4.25 2.94
CA ASN A 19 -8.80 3.92 3.43
C ASN A 19 -8.81 2.65 4.30
N SER A 20 -9.84 2.49 5.14
CA SER A 20 -10.01 1.30 5.98
C SER A 20 -10.29 0.04 5.16
N VAL A 21 -11.15 0.14 4.14
CA VAL A 21 -11.46 -0.98 3.24
C VAL A 21 -10.25 -1.37 2.39
N TYR A 22 -9.44 -0.41 1.94
CA TYR A 22 -8.21 -0.68 1.19
C TYR A 22 -7.24 -1.58 1.99
N ASN A 23 -6.94 -1.20 3.23
CA ASN A 23 -6.02 -1.98 4.07
C ASN A 23 -6.61 -3.38 4.40
N LEU A 24 -7.92 -3.47 4.61
CA LEU A 24 -8.54 -4.77 4.89
C LEU A 24 -8.50 -5.68 3.64
N VAL A 25 -9.03 -5.23 2.50
CA VAL A 25 -9.28 -6.12 1.36
C VAL A 25 -8.06 -6.29 0.48
N ILE A 26 -7.36 -5.19 0.16
CA ILE A 26 -6.25 -5.23 -0.78
C ILE A 26 -5.05 -5.93 -0.15
N THR A 27 -4.64 -5.50 1.04
CA THR A 27 -3.44 -6.06 1.69
C THR A 27 -3.66 -7.46 2.30
N SER A 28 -4.88 -7.83 2.73
CA SER A 28 -5.10 -9.15 3.34
C SER A 28 -5.62 -10.22 2.38
N THR A 29 -6.35 -9.86 1.31
CA THR A 29 -6.98 -10.83 0.41
C THR A 29 -6.44 -10.77 -1.01
N MET A 30 -6.42 -9.58 -1.63
CA MET A 30 -6.01 -9.47 -3.04
C MET A 30 -4.51 -9.68 -3.24
N PHE A 31 -3.67 -9.09 -2.39
CA PHE A 31 -2.22 -9.18 -2.53
C PHE A 31 -1.68 -10.61 -2.32
N PRO A 32 -2.11 -11.37 -1.30
CA PRO A 32 -1.73 -12.77 -1.16
C PRO A 32 -2.18 -13.64 -2.34
N ALA A 33 -3.42 -13.45 -2.83
CA ALA A 33 -3.93 -14.18 -3.98
C ALA A 33 -3.13 -13.88 -5.26
N TYR A 34 -2.80 -12.60 -5.51
CA TYR A 34 -1.95 -12.21 -6.64
C TYR A 34 -0.55 -12.82 -6.54
N PHE A 35 0.05 -12.78 -5.35
CA PHE A 35 1.38 -13.34 -5.12
C PHE A 35 1.39 -14.86 -5.28
N GLU A 36 0.33 -15.55 -4.87
CA GLU A 36 0.16 -16.99 -5.10
C GLU A 36 0.06 -17.31 -6.59
N GLU A 37 -0.76 -16.58 -7.37
CA GLU A 37 -0.91 -16.78 -8.82
C GLU A 37 0.38 -16.50 -9.60
N VAL A 38 1.08 -15.40 -9.32
CA VAL A 38 2.37 -15.06 -9.97
C VAL A 38 3.44 -16.09 -9.66
N THR A 39 3.33 -16.75 -8.51
CA THR A 39 4.31 -17.74 -8.06
C THR A 39 3.87 -19.18 -8.30
N LYS A 40 2.73 -19.42 -8.96
CA LYS A 40 2.34 -20.74 -9.47
C LYS A 40 3.23 -21.12 -10.65
N ASN A 41 4.37 -21.73 -10.34
CA ASN A 41 5.15 -22.51 -11.30
C ASN A 41 5.03 -23.99 -10.94
N ALA A 42 4.21 -24.72 -11.70
CA ALA A 42 3.99 -26.17 -11.56
C ALA A 42 5.26 -27.02 -11.79
N ALA A 43 6.37 -26.42 -12.20
CA ALA A 43 7.64 -27.08 -12.46
C ALA A 43 8.63 -27.07 -11.27
N THR A 44 8.43 -26.20 -10.26
CA THR A 44 9.46 -25.94 -9.23
C THR A 44 8.87 -25.74 -7.84
N ASN A 45 8.13 -26.73 -7.30
CA ASN A 45 7.92 -26.97 -5.86
C ASN A 45 7.93 -25.73 -4.91
N ASN A 46 7.20 -24.66 -5.22
CA ASN A 46 7.14 -23.41 -4.44
C ASN A 46 8.49 -22.70 -4.16
N GLU A 47 9.45 -22.79 -5.08
CA GLU A 47 10.71 -22.04 -5.01
C GLU A 47 10.77 -20.93 -6.06
N VAL A 48 11.01 -19.70 -5.62
CA VAL A 48 11.30 -18.56 -6.50
C VAL A 48 12.80 -18.39 -6.58
N VAL A 49 13.34 -18.49 -7.80
CA VAL A 49 14.75 -18.19 -8.05
C VAL A 49 14.90 -16.67 -8.13
N PHE A 50 15.34 -16.06 -7.04
CA PHE A 50 15.67 -14.64 -6.99
C PHE A 50 17.17 -14.47 -6.80
N LEU A 51 17.84 -13.72 -7.67
CA LEU A 51 19.29 -13.45 -7.60
C LEU A 51 20.18 -14.72 -7.54
N GLY A 52 19.76 -15.82 -8.17
CA GLY A 52 20.54 -17.06 -8.23
C GLY A 52 20.50 -17.93 -6.97
N ARG A 53 19.54 -17.71 -6.06
CA ARG A 53 19.22 -18.63 -4.96
C ARG A 53 17.72 -18.96 -4.92
N SER A 54 17.40 -20.22 -4.64
CA SER A 54 16.02 -20.66 -4.38
C SER A 54 15.55 -20.18 -3.02
N PHE A 55 14.45 -19.42 -2.99
CA PHE A 55 13.76 -19.05 -1.77
C PHE A 55 12.37 -19.66 -1.73
N VAL A 56 11.96 -20.12 -0.54
CA VAL A 56 10.59 -20.53 -0.26
C VAL A 56 9.67 -19.33 -0.46
N ASN A 57 8.68 -19.49 -1.33
CA ASN A 57 7.70 -18.52 -1.78
C ASN A 57 7.15 -17.61 -0.64
N THR A 58 6.73 -18.20 0.48
CA THR A 58 6.20 -17.50 1.66
C THR A 58 7.25 -16.69 2.45
N ALA A 59 8.53 -17.10 2.44
CA ALA A 59 9.58 -16.35 3.12
C ALA A 59 9.93 -15.08 2.34
N LEU A 60 10.02 -15.18 1.00
CA LEU A 60 10.32 -14.03 0.14
C LEU A 60 9.22 -12.96 0.21
N TYR A 61 7.95 -13.37 0.27
CA TYR A 61 6.81 -12.48 0.52
C TYR A 61 6.97 -11.67 1.82
N ASN A 62 7.26 -12.35 2.92
CA ASN A 62 7.42 -11.71 4.23
C ASN A 62 8.64 -10.79 4.28
N TYR A 63 9.75 -11.16 3.62
CA TYR A 63 10.91 -10.27 3.49
C TYR A 63 10.60 -9.02 2.65
N ALA A 64 9.89 -9.17 1.52
CA ALA A 64 9.49 -8.05 0.69
C ALA A 64 8.53 -7.10 1.44
N LEU A 65 7.54 -7.65 2.15
CA LEU A 65 6.66 -6.87 3.02
C LEU A 65 7.43 -6.17 4.15
N GLY A 66 8.33 -6.88 4.82
CA GLY A 66 9.16 -6.32 5.89
C GLY A 66 10.03 -5.16 5.40
N PHE A 67 10.64 -5.30 4.22
CA PHE A 67 11.41 -4.24 3.59
C PHE A 67 10.53 -3.05 3.19
N ALA A 68 9.34 -3.30 2.62
CA ALA A 68 8.38 -2.26 2.31
C ALA A 68 7.95 -1.49 3.58
N PHE A 69 7.65 -2.18 4.68
CA PHE A 69 7.32 -1.55 5.96
C PHE A 69 8.49 -0.77 6.56
N LEU A 70 9.73 -1.23 6.39
CA LEU A 70 10.91 -0.50 6.85
C LEU A 70 11.05 0.84 6.10
N ILE A 71 10.87 0.85 4.79
CA ILE A 71 10.84 2.08 3.99
C ILE A 71 9.70 3.00 4.48
N VAL A 72 8.50 2.46 4.66
CA VAL A 72 7.34 3.22 5.14
C VAL A 72 7.61 3.82 6.53
N ALA A 73 8.25 3.09 7.43
CA ALA A 73 8.57 3.56 8.79
C ALA A 73 9.53 4.77 8.77
N ILE A 74 10.51 4.79 7.86
CA ILE A 74 11.44 5.92 7.71
C ILE A 74 10.76 7.10 7.01
N MET A 75 9.95 6.81 5.99
CA MET A 75 9.30 7.83 5.16
C MET A 75 8.14 8.52 5.88
N SER A 76 7.37 7.79 6.70
CA SER A 76 6.21 8.31 7.43
C SER A 76 6.48 9.61 8.21
N PRO A 77 7.51 9.71 9.08
CA PRO A 77 7.79 10.95 9.82
C PRO A 77 8.27 12.10 8.92
N ILE A 78 9.02 11.80 7.85
CA ILE A 78 9.54 12.81 6.92
C ILE A 78 8.38 13.42 6.12
N LEU A 79 7.52 12.59 5.56
CA LEU A 79 6.39 13.04 4.76
C LEU A 79 5.29 13.68 5.61
N SER A 80 5.06 13.18 6.83
CA SER A 80 4.12 13.80 7.77
C SER A 80 4.60 15.17 8.24
N SER A 81 5.89 15.32 8.58
CA SER A 81 6.45 16.62 9.00
C SER A 81 6.40 17.67 7.88
N ILE A 82 6.69 17.29 6.63
CA ILE A 82 6.54 18.18 5.47
C ILE A 82 5.08 18.58 5.24
N ALA A 83 4.14 17.64 5.37
CA ALA A 83 2.72 17.90 5.17
C ALA A 83 2.16 18.87 6.23
N ASP A 84 2.60 18.73 7.48
CA ASP A 84 2.20 19.62 8.58
C ASP A 84 2.84 21.00 8.46
N TYR A 85 4.11 21.10 8.06
CA TYR A 85 4.81 22.38 7.91
C TYR A 85 4.22 23.26 6.80
N LYS A 86 3.76 22.64 5.70
CA LYS A 86 3.23 23.37 4.54
C LYS A 86 1.73 23.70 4.65
N GLY A 87 1.03 23.18 5.66
CA GLY A 87 -0.42 23.38 5.86
C GLY A 87 -1.32 22.86 4.73
N ASN A 88 -0.76 22.18 3.71
CA ASN A 88 -1.44 21.82 2.47
C ASN A 88 -1.81 20.32 2.40
N LYS A 89 -2.41 19.82 3.50
CA LYS A 89 -2.77 18.40 3.70
C LYS A 89 -3.57 17.80 2.55
N LYS A 90 -4.42 18.61 1.90
CA LYS A 90 -5.26 18.19 0.77
C LYS A 90 -4.47 17.88 -0.51
N SER A 91 -3.39 18.63 -0.79
CA SER A 91 -2.55 18.37 -1.97
C SER A 91 -1.73 17.10 -1.80
N PHE A 92 -1.25 16.86 -0.58
CA PHE A 92 -0.48 15.67 -0.23
C PHE A 92 -1.34 14.40 -0.32
N LEU A 93 -2.56 14.47 0.22
CA LEU A 93 -3.56 13.40 0.12
C LEU A 93 -3.89 13.05 -1.34
N ARG A 94 -4.07 14.05 -2.20
CA ARG A 94 -4.31 13.83 -3.64
C ARG A 94 -3.13 13.13 -4.30
N PHE A 95 -1.91 13.62 -4.08
CA PHE A 95 -0.70 13.07 -4.69
C PHE A 95 -0.51 11.59 -4.33
N PHE A 96 -0.56 11.24 -3.04
CA PHE A 96 -0.41 9.85 -2.61
C PHE A 96 -1.53 8.95 -3.09
N SER A 97 -2.78 9.44 -3.08
CA SER A 97 -3.92 8.67 -3.57
C SER A 97 -3.79 8.37 -5.06
N THR A 98 -3.37 9.36 -5.88
CA THR A 98 -3.11 9.13 -7.31
C THR A 98 -1.92 8.22 -7.57
N LEU A 99 -0.84 8.36 -6.79
CA LEU A 99 0.33 7.50 -6.93
C LEU A 99 -0.02 6.04 -6.58
N GLY A 100 -0.77 5.83 -5.50
CA GLY A 100 -1.27 4.51 -5.10
C GLY A 100 -2.21 3.90 -6.14
N SER A 101 -3.14 4.69 -6.69
CA SER A 101 -4.04 4.18 -7.74
C SER A 101 -3.28 3.78 -9.00
N ILE A 102 -2.28 4.57 -9.42
CA ILE A 102 -1.44 4.24 -10.58
C ILE A 102 -0.63 2.97 -10.31
N ALA A 103 -0.03 2.84 -9.12
CA ALA A 103 0.72 1.63 -8.75
C ALA A 103 -0.16 0.37 -8.79
N CYS A 104 -1.40 0.44 -8.27
CA CYS A 104 -2.36 -0.66 -8.38
C CYS A 104 -2.75 -0.96 -9.84
N SER A 105 -2.93 0.07 -10.68
CA SER A 105 -3.22 -0.13 -12.11
C SER A 105 -2.04 -0.73 -12.87
N CYS A 106 -0.80 -0.36 -12.54
CA CYS A 106 0.39 -0.94 -13.14
C CYS A 106 0.59 -2.41 -12.78
N LEU A 107 0.08 -2.88 -11.63
CA LEU A 107 0.14 -4.30 -11.25
C LEU A 107 -0.64 -5.22 -12.22
N TYR A 108 -1.61 -4.68 -12.96
CA TYR A 108 -2.40 -5.44 -13.92
C TYR A 108 -1.62 -5.76 -15.22
N PHE A 109 -0.60 -4.98 -15.56
CA PHE A 109 0.20 -5.12 -16.77
C PHE A 109 1.52 -5.85 -16.49
#